data_AF-A0A2G2YRC3-F1
#
_entry.id   AF-A0A2G2YRC3-F1
#
_cell.length_a   1.000
_cell.length_b   1.000
_cell.length_c   1.000
_cell.angle_alpha   90.00
_cell.angle_beta   90.00
_cell.angle_gamma   90.00
#
_symmetry.space_group_name_H-M   'P 1'
#
loop_
_entity.id
_entity.type
_entity.pdbx_description
1 polymer ?
#
loop_
_entity_poly.entity_id
_entity_poly.type
_entity_poly.pdbx_seq_one_letter_code
_entity_poly.pdbx_strand_id
1 'polypeptide(L)' 'MCWRDRFLFCTEALYRARTETGEIKGHYLNDTAGTCEEMIKRVVFTRELGVPIVRHDYLMEGFTANTSLAHYC' A
#
# COMPACT_ATOMS: atom_id res chain seq x y z
N MET A 1 -11.50 2.70 -10.96
CA MET A 1 -10.32 1.81 -10.82
C MET A 1 -10.43 1.12 -9.46
N CYS A 2 -10.59 -0.21 -9.44
CA CYS A 2 -10.60 -0.97 -8.19
C CYS A 2 -9.18 -1.00 -7.58
N TRP A 3 -9.07 -0.95 -6.26
CA TRP A 3 -7.77 -0.81 -5.58
C TRP A 3 -6.84 -2.01 -5.83
N ARG A 4 -7.40 -3.23 -5.94
CA ARG A 4 -6.63 -4.47 -6.12
C ARG A 4 -5.92 -4.54 -7.46
N ASP A 5 -6.62 -4.20 -8.55
CA ASP A 5 -6.03 -4.16 -9.90
C ASP A 5 -4.90 -3.14 -9.97
N ARG A 6 -5.10 -1.96 -9.37
CA ARG A 6 -4.06 -0.93 -9.26
C ARG A 6 -2.82 -1.47 -8.55
N PHE A 7 -3.00 -2.18 -7.43
CA PHE A 7 -1.88 -2.70 -6.65
C PHE A 7 -1.08 -3.73 -7.44
N LEU A 8 -1.74 -4.59 -8.20
CA LEU A 8 -1.08 -5.55 -9.09
C LEU A 8 -0.24 -4.85 -10.17
N PHE A 9 -0.84 -3.95 -10.95
CA PHE A 9 -0.13 -3.28 -12.04
C PHE A 9 0.99 -2.36 -11.56
N CYS A 10 0.79 -1.63 -10.46
CA CYS A 10 1.83 -0.79 -9.88
C CYS A 10 3.01 -1.61 -9.35
N THR A 11 2.74 -2.79 -8.78
CA THR A 11 3.78 -3.70 -8.29
C THR A 11 4.60 -4.28 -9.44
N GLU A 12 3.94 -4.71 -10.52
CA GLU A 12 4.62 -5.16 -11.74
C GLU A 12 5.52 -4.07 -12.32
N ALA A 13 5.01 -2.84 -12.46
CA ALA A 13 5.78 -1.71 -12.94
C ALA A 13 6.96 -1.36 -12.03
N LEU A 14 6.78 -1.45 -10.70
CA LEU A 14 7.83 -1.20 -9.71
C LEU A 14 8.96 -2.20 -9.84
N TYR A 15 8.67 -3.49 -9.94
CA TYR A 15 9.70 -4.52 -10.06
C TYR A 15 10.40 -4.47 -11.41
N ARG A 16 9.67 -4.20 -12.50
CA ARG A 16 10.26 -3.96 -13.81
C ARG A 16 11.25 -2.79 -13.77
N ALA A 17 10.85 -1.64 -13.23
CA ALA A 17 11.72 -0.47 -13.11
C ALA A 17 12.94 -0.74 -12.22
N ARG A 18 12.77 -1.49 -11.12
CA ARG A 18 13.89 -1.91 -10.26
C ARG A 18 14.89 -2.78 -11.01
N THR A 19 14.43 -3.73 -11.81
CA THR A 19 15.31 -4.58 -12.62
C THR A 19 16.01 -3.79 -13.71
N GLU A 20 15.34 -2.84 -14.35
CA GLU A 20 15.91 -2.01 -15.42
C GLU A 20 16.98 -1.03 -14.89
N THR A 21 16.79 -0.42 -13.72
CA THR A 21 17.73 0.60 -13.20
C THR A 21 18.74 0.07 -12.18
N GLY A 22 18.50 -1.10 -11.57
CA GLY A 22 19.34 -1.64 -10.48
C GLY A 22 19.20 -0.89 -9.15
N GLU A 23 18.26 0.06 -9.03
CA GLU A 23 18.02 0.84 -7.82
C GLU A 23 16.75 0.38 -7.10
N ILE A 24 16.68 0.57 -5.78
CA ILE A 24 15.46 0.29 -5.02
C ILE A 24 14.36 1.28 -5.46
N LYS A 25 13.20 0.74 -5.83
CA LYS A 25 12.00 1.51 -6.21
C LYS A 25 10.84 1.22 -5.27
N GLY A 26 9.99 2.23 -5.08
CA GLY A 26 8.83 2.21 -4.19
C GLY A 26 7.65 2.93 -4.86
N HIS A 27 6.43 2.52 -4.55
CA HIS A 27 5.22 3.25 -4.93
C HIS A 27 4.28 3.32 -3.73
N TYR A 28 3.78 4.52 -3.43
CA TYR A 28 2.86 4.76 -2.32
C TYR A 28 1.47 4.17 -2.63
N LEU A 29 1.31 2.86 -2.42
CA LEU A 29 0.01 2.21 -2.52
C LEU A 29 -0.90 2.73 -1.40
N ASN A 30 -2.01 3.37 -1.79
CA ASN A 30 -2.91 4.01 -0.83
C ASN A 30 -3.86 2.97 -0.20
N ASP A 31 -3.63 2.68 1.07
CA ASP A 31 -4.39 1.73 1.89
C ASP A 31 -5.57 2.41 2.62
N THR A 32 -5.77 3.72 2.45
CA THR A 32 -6.93 4.44 3.01
C THR A 32 -8.25 3.80 2.60
N ALA A 33 -9.11 3.49 3.57
CA ALA A 33 -10.40 2.85 3.32
C ALA A 33 -11.54 3.48 4.15
N GLY A 34 -12.78 3.04 3.87
CA GLY A 34 -13.95 3.50 4.61
C GLY A 34 -14.16 2.79 5.96
N THR A 35 -13.49 1.66 6.18
CA THR A 35 -13.48 0.92 7.46
C THR A 35 -12.10 0.35 7.73
N CYS A 36 -11.78 0.14 9.01
CA CYS A 36 -10.50 -0.44 9.43
C CYS A 36 -10.27 -1.84 8.83
N GLU A 37 -11.31 -2.66 8.66
CA GLU A 37 -11.18 -4.00 8.08
C GLU A 37 -10.77 -3.94 6.61
N GLU A 38 -11.32 -2.98 5.85
CA GLU A 38 -10.91 -2.78 4.45
C GLU A 38 -9.51 -2.19 4.36
N MET A 39 -9.12 -1.29 5.28
CA MET A 39 -7.75 -0.79 5.37
C MET A 39 -6.77 -1.95 5.64
N ILE A 40 -7.08 -2.81 6.61
CA ILE A 40 -6.25 -3.97 6.94
C ILE A 40 -6.18 -4.96 5.77
N LYS A 41 -7.28 -5.24 5.06
CA LYS A 41 -7.24 -6.08 3.85
C LYS A 41 -6.30 -5.55 2.78
N ARG A 42 -6.25 -4.22 2.61
CA ARG A 42 -5.37 -3.58 1.63
C ARG A 42 -3.90 -3.69 2.02
N VAL A 43 -3.56 -3.37 3.27
CA VAL A 43 -2.16 -3.45 3.75
C VAL A 43 -1.66 -4.91 3.84
N VAL A 44 -2.54 -5.87 4.10
CA VAL A 44 -2.20 -7.30 4.00
C VAL A 44 -1.83 -7.65 2.57
N PHE A 45 -2.61 -7.20 1.59
CA PHE A 45 -2.32 -7.45 0.18
C PHE A 45 -1.04 -6.76 -0.29
N THR A 46 -0.76 -5.52 0.13
CA THR A 46 0.52 -4.85 -0.20
C THR A 46 1.71 -5.57 0.40
N ARG A 47 1.59 -6.10 1.62
CA ARG A 47 2.61 -6.94 2.26
C ARG A 47 2.85 -8.24 1.49
N GLU A 48 1.79 -8.93 1.05
CA GLU A 48 1.89 -10.16 0.24
C GLU A 48 2.60 -9.89 -1.10
N LEU A 49 2.38 -8.72 -1.69
CA LEU A 49 3.06 -8.27 -2.91
C LEU A 49 4.53 -7.87 -2.69
N GLY A 50 4.99 -7.76 -1.44
CA GLY A 50 6.38 -7.45 -1.12
C GLY A 50 6.82 -6.02 -1.46
N VAL A 51 5.88 -5.07 -1.54
CA VAL A 51 6.20 -3.67 -1.80
C VAL A 51 6.82 -3.01 -0.55
N PRO A 52 7.75 -2.04 -0.71
CA PRO A 52 8.49 -1.49 0.42
C PRO A 52 7.78 -0.35 1.16
N ILE A 53 6.68 0.19 0.62
CA ILE A 53 6.03 1.40 1.17
C ILE A 53 4.55 1.47 0.82
N VAL A 54 3.77 2.01 1.75
CA VAL A 54 2.32 2.28 1.62
C VAL A 54 2.00 3.71 2.02
N ARG A 55 0.78 4.17 1.75
CA ARG A 55 0.26 5.50 2.14
C ARG A 55 -1.06 5.34 2.88
N HIS A 56 -1.31 6.26 3.81
CA HIS A 56 -2.57 6.41 4.52
C HIS A 56 -2.91 7.90 4.75
N ASP A 57 -4.17 8.26 4.54
CA ASP A 57 -4.68 9.63 4.66
C ASP A 57 -5.22 9.84 6.09
N TYR A 58 -4.29 9.96 7.05
CA TYR A 58 -4.55 9.90 8.49
C TYR A 58 -5.60 10.90 9.03
N LEU A 59 -5.77 12.08 8.42
CA LEU A 59 -6.81 13.04 8.84
C LEU A 59 -8.20 12.64 8.36
N MET A 60 -8.30 11.97 7.21
CA MET A 60 -9.59 11.60 6.62
C MET A 60 -10.12 10.31 7.22
N GLU A 61 -9.25 9.33 7.48
CA GLU A 61 -9.64 8.05 8.09
C GLU A 61 -9.62 8.10 9.64
N GLY A 62 -8.78 8.96 10.20
CA GLY A 62 -8.70 9.25 11.63
C GLY A 62 -7.51 8.61 12.33
N PHE A 63 -7.15 9.19 13.48
CA PHE A 63 -5.96 8.79 14.23
C PHE A 63 -6.02 7.35 14.75
N THR A 64 -7.20 6.85 15.11
CA THR A 64 -7.35 5.46 15.58
C THR A 64 -6.95 4.47 14.47
N ALA A 65 -7.48 4.65 13.26
CA ALA A 65 -7.14 3.81 12.11
C ALA A 65 -5.64 3.95 11.76
N ASN A 66 -5.13 5.18 11.74
CA ASN A 66 -3.72 5.45 11.48
C ASN A 66 -2.79 4.76 12.50
N THR A 67 -3.10 4.82 13.80
CA THR A 67 -2.29 4.17 14.84
C THR A 67 -2.35 2.64 14.69
N SER A 68 -3.51 2.07 14.38
CA SER A 68 -3.62 0.64 14.09
C SER A 68 -2.79 0.23 12.87
N LEU A 69 -2.82 1.02 11.79
CA LEU A 69 -2.01 0.77 10.61
C LEU A 69 -0.51 0.91 10.90
N ALA A 70 -0.11 1.92 11.66
CA ALA A 70 1.27 2.14 12.06
C ALA A 70 1.83 0.99 12.92
N HIS A 71 1.00 0.31 13.72
CA HIS A 71 1.40 -0.89 14.46
C HIS A 71 1.51 -2.14 13.58
N TYR A 72 0.80 -2.19 12.45
CA TYR A 72 0.86 -3.31 11.52
C TYR A 72 2.10 -3.27 10.62
N CYS A 73 2.50 -2.07 10.19
CA CYS A 73 3.69 -1.81 9.38
C CYS A 73 4.98 -2.08 10.16
#